data_AF-A0A4R2KHC8-F1
#
_entry.id   AF-A0A4R2KHC8-F1
#
_cell.length_a   1.000
_cell.length_b   1.000
_cell.length_c   1.000
_cell.angle_alpha   90.00
_cell.angle_beta   90.00
_cell.angle_gamma   90.00
#
_symmetry.space_group_name_H-M   'P 1'
#
loop_
_entity.id
_entity.type
_entity.pdbx_description
1 polymer ?
#
loop_
_entity_poly.entity_id
_entity_poly.type
_entity_poly.pdbx_seq_one_letter_code
_entity_poly.pdbx_strand_id
1 'polypeptide(L)'
;MTLLTFDSLRYARRLRESGMPEPQADVQAELMAESFDAIAEKVLTKAHFEAVLDARFAEQDAKLEAKLDQRFAEQDAKLEKRFASIGERFANIDERFVSIDQRFMSIDQRFTEQDAKSEKRFAEQDAKSEKRFAEQDARFEARFVKLEKTLFLHTWMLGLIVLVLVVPQLQAWLA
;
A
#
# COMPACT_ATOMS: atom_id res chain seq x y z
N MET A 1 67.89 24.60 3.67
CA MET A 1 68.24 24.10 5.01
C MET A 1 69.48 24.85 5.46
N THR A 2 69.37 25.71 6.46
CA THR A 2 70.54 26.18 7.19
C THR A 2 71.06 24.99 7.98
N LEU A 3 72.10 24.34 7.47
CA LEU A 3 72.89 23.41 8.27
C LEU A 3 73.33 24.21 9.52
N LEU A 4 72.83 23.83 10.68
CA LEU A 4 73.40 24.24 11.96
C LEU A 4 74.79 23.58 12.03
N THR A 5 75.76 24.16 11.34
CA THR A 5 77.14 23.68 11.33
C THR A 5 77.75 24.00 12.68
N PHE A 6 78.14 22.96 13.43
CA PHE A 6 78.88 23.13 14.67
C PHE A 6 80.28 23.69 14.33
N ASP A 7 80.58 24.90 14.79
CA ASP A 7 81.86 25.56 14.55
C ASP A 7 82.89 25.10 15.60
N SER A 8 83.57 23.99 15.31
CA SER A 8 84.57 23.36 16.17
C SER A 8 85.76 24.30 16.46
N LEU A 9 86.18 25.12 15.49
CA LEU A 9 87.29 26.07 15.63
C LEU A 9 86.95 27.22 16.58
N ARG A 10 85.70 27.70 16.56
CA ARG A 10 85.23 28.71 17.52
C ARG A 10 85.03 28.10 18.92
N TYR A 11 84.69 26.82 19.01
CA TYR A 11 84.55 26.11 20.29
C TYR A 11 85.92 25.86 20.94
N ALA A 12 86.91 25.35 20.19
CA ALA A 12 88.28 25.15 20.65
C ALA A 12 88.92 26.45 21.15
N ARG A 13 88.75 27.57 20.42
CA ARG A 13 89.25 28.89 20.84
C ARG A 13 88.70 29.32 22.21
N ARG A 14 87.41 29.16 22.46
CA ARG A 14 86.79 29.51 23.75
C ARG A 14 87.27 28.62 24.89
N LEU A 15 87.53 27.34 24.64
CA LEU A 15 88.10 26.45 25.65
C LEU A 15 89.52 26.88 26.03
N ARG A 16 90.35 27.24 25.04
CA ARG A 16 91.70 27.77 25.28
C ARG A 16 91.67 29.08 26.07
N GLU A 17 90.77 29.99 25.73
CA GLU A 17 90.57 31.26 26.46
C GLU A 17 90.15 31.03 27.93
N SER A 18 89.50 29.91 28.23
CA SER A 18 89.13 29.52 29.60
C SER A 18 90.26 28.87 30.40
N GLY A 19 91.47 28.77 29.84
CA GLY A 19 92.65 28.19 30.50
C GLY A 19 92.86 26.69 30.24
N MET A 20 92.13 26.10 29.29
CA MET A 20 92.33 24.70 28.89
C MET A 20 93.58 24.56 28.00
N PRO A 21 94.45 23.56 28.25
CA PRO A 21 95.59 23.28 27.38
C PRO A 21 95.19 23.06 25.93
N GLU A 22 95.97 23.62 25.00
CA GLU A 22 95.72 23.59 23.56
C GLU A 22 95.34 22.20 22.99
N PRO A 23 96.10 21.11 23.28
CA PRO A 23 95.75 19.78 22.77
C PRO A 23 94.47 19.20 23.39
N GLN A 24 94.08 19.61 24.60
CA GLN A 24 92.83 19.16 25.21
C GLN A 24 91.62 19.88 24.62
N ALA A 25 91.76 21.18 24.36
CA ALA A 25 90.71 22.00 23.75
C ALA A 25 90.36 21.54 22.33
N ASP A 26 91.35 21.11 21.55
CA ASP A 26 91.14 20.63 20.18
C ASP A 26 90.46 19.27 20.15
N VAL A 27 90.94 18.30 20.94
CA VAL A 27 90.33 16.97 21.06
C VAL A 27 88.89 17.08 21.57
N GLN A 28 88.61 17.99 22.51
CA GLN A 28 87.26 18.19 23.01
C GLN A 28 86.35 18.85 21.98
N ALA A 29 86.87 19.76 21.14
CA ALA A 29 86.10 20.36 20.05
C ALA A 29 85.79 19.38 18.93
N GLU A 30 86.73 18.49 18.62
CA GLU A 30 86.58 17.42 17.63
C GLU A 30 85.52 16.41 18.07
N LEU A 31 85.61 15.89 19.31
CA LEU A 31 84.61 14.99 19.88
C LEU A 31 83.20 15.61 19.95
N MET A 32 83.11 16.91 20.22
CA MET A 32 81.83 17.63 20.22
C MET A 32 81.27 17.82 18.81
N ALA A 33 82.12 18.01 17.80
CA ALA A 33 81.70 18.05 16.39
C ALA A 33 81.20 16.68 15.92
N GLU A 34 81.95 15.61 16.19
CA GLU A 34 81.56 14.23 15.83
C GLU A 34 80.25 13.81 16.49
N SER A 35 80.05 14.16 17.77
CA SER A 35 78.80 13.86 18.46
C SER A 35 77.63 14.69 17.93
N PHE A 36 77.84 15.95 17.54
CA PHE A 36 76.81 16.74 16.87
C PHE A 36 76.44 16.19 15.49
N ASP A 37 77.40 15.72 14.70
CA ASP A 37 77.14 15.09 13.39
C ASP A 37 76.38 13.76 13.58
N ALA A 38 76.80 12.93 14.54
CA ALA A 38 76.12 11.69 14.87
C ALA A 38 74.69 11.90 15.42
N ILE A 39 74.44 13.03 16.09
CA ILE A 39 73.09 13.42 16.54
C ILE A 39 72.28 14.00 15.39
N ALA A 40 72.86 14.84 14.53
CA ALA A 40 72.21 15.44 13.38
C ALA A 40 71.70 14.39 12.39
N GLU A 41 72.44 13.29 12.21
CA GLU A 41 72.03 12.15 11.39
C GLU A 41 70.83 11.38 12.00
N LYS A 42 70.69 11.41 13.33
CA LYS A 42 69.59 10.75 14.08
C LYS A 42 68.39 11.65 14.33
N VAL A 43 68.49 12.95 14.06
CA VAL A 43 67.38 13.89 14.24
C VAL A 43 66.39 13.73 13.09
N LEU A 44 65.12 13.54 13.44
CA LEU A 44 64.00 13.58 12.50
C LEU A 44 64.04 14.90 11.71
N THR A 45 64.38 14.81 10.42
CA THR A 45 64.35 15.96 9.54
C THR A 45 62.90 16.33 9.23
N LYS A 46 62.66 17.62 8.97
CA LYS A 46 61.35 18.10 8.51
C LYS A 46 60.85 17.31 7.29
N ALA A 47 61.73 16.98 6.36
CA ALA A 47 61.40 16.19 5.17
C ALA A 47 60.95 14.76 5.51
N HIS A 48 61.60 14.10 6.48
CA HIS A 48 61.16 12.77 6.93
C HIS A 48 59.78 12.84 7.60
N PHE A 49 59.54 13.88 8.40
CA PHE A 49 58.25 14.09 9.05
C PHE A 49 57.12 14.36 8.03
N GLU A 50 57.35 15.21 7.04
CA GLU A 50 56.41 15.47 5.93
C GLU A 50 56.09 14.18 5.18
N ALA A 51 57.11 13.39 4.81
CA ALA A 51 56.90 12.12 4.10
C ALA A 51 56.06 11.11 4.91
N VAL A 52 56.29 11.02 6.23
CA VAL A 52 55.52 10.12 7.11
C VAL A 52 54.08 10.61 7.26
N LEU A 53 53.86 11.92 7.40
CA LEU A 53 52.53 12.50 7.49
C LEU A 53 51.75 12.30 6.18
N ASP A 54 52.35 12.59 5.03
CA ASP A 54 51.71 12.40 3.73
C ASP A 54 51.33 10.94 3.50
N ALA A 55 52.22 10.01 3.85
CA ALA A 55 51.93 8.58 3.77
C ALA A 55 50.76 8.17 4.69
N ARG A 56 50.68 8.73 5.89
CA ARG A 56 49.59 8.45 6.83
C ARG A 56 48.27 9.04 6.39
N PHE A 57 48.25 10.26 5.87
CA PHE A 57 47.04 10.87 5.33
C PHE A 57 46.54 10.13 4.09
N ALA A 58 47.44 9.74 3.18
CA ALA A 58 47.08 8.91 2.03
C ALA A 58 46.50 7.55 2.44
N GLU A 59 47.07 6.89 3.47
CA GLU A 59 46.50 5.65 4.02
C GLU A 59 45.10 5.90 4.61
N GLN A 60 44.92 7.02 5.33
CA GLN A 60 43.65 7.36 5.97
C GLN A 60 42.56 7.66 4.94
N ASP A 61 42.89 8.44 3.91
CA ASP A 61 41.98 8.79 2.82
C ASP A 61 41.52 7.54 2.08
N ALA A 62 42.45 6.66 1.70
CA ALA A 62 42.11 5.39 1.06
C ALA A 62 41.21 4.50 1.94
N LYS A 63 41.45 4.47 3.26
CA LYS A 63 40.61 3.73 4.21
C LYS A 63 39.21 4.34 4.34
N LEU A 64 39.11 5.67 4.31
CA LEU A 64 37.84 6.37 4.41
C LEU A 64 37.01 6.17 3.14
N GLU A 65 37.63 6.30 1.97
CA GLU A 65 37.01 6.04 0.67
C GLU A 65 36.48 4.60 0.60
N ALA A 66 37.32 3.61 0.90
CA ALA A 66 36.89 2.21 0.90
C ALA A 66 35.74 1.92 1.88
N LYS A 67 35.74 2.55 3.07
CA LYS A 67 34.65 2.41 4.04
C LYS A 67 33.36 3.08 3.58
N LEU A 68 33.45 4.22 2.92
CA LEU A 68 32.30 4.93 2.36
C LEU A 68 31.68 4.11 1.23
N ASP A 69 32.50 3.64 0.28
CA ASP A 69 32.04 2.80 -0.82
C ASP A 69 31.36 1.52 -0.33
N GLN A 70 31.96 0.85 0.67
CA GLN A 70 31.34 -0.33 1.28
C GLN A 70 29.98 0.02 1.90
N ARG A 71 29.88 1.12 2.66
CA ARG A 71 28.62 1.53 3.29
C ARG A 71 27.56 1.92 2.27
N PHE A 72 27.93 2.59 1.19
CA PHE A 72 27.00 2.93 0.11
C PHE A 72 26.51 1.66 -0.60
N ALA A 73 27.42 0.74 -0.95
CA ALA A 73 27.03 -0.54 -1.54
C ALA A 73 26.10 -1.36 -0.64
N GLU A 74 26.34 -1.39 0.67
CA GLU A 74 25.47 -2.03 1.65
C GLU A 74 24.09 -1.36 1.74
N GLN A 75 24.04 -0.02 1.70
CA GLN A 75 22.78 0.73 1.69
C GLN A 75 21.99 0.49 0.42
N ASP A 76 22.64 0.53 -0.74
CA ASP A 76 22.01 0.27 -2.05
C ASP A 76 21.44 -1.14 -2.10
N ALA A 77 22.20 -2.14 -1.68
CA ALA A 77 21.71 -3.52 -1.59
C ALA A 77 20.51 -3.67 -0.63
N LYS A 78 20.48 -2.91 0.47
CA LYS A 78 19.35 -2.88 1.40
C LYS A 78 18.13 -2.19 0.81
N LEU A 79 18.32 -1.10 0.06
CA LEU A 79 17.25 -0.41 -0.64
C LEU A 79 16.66 -1.29 -1.73
N GLU A 80 17.49 -1.95 -2.53
CA GLU A 80 17.06 -2.89 -3.58
C GLU A 80 16.16 -3.99 -3.00
N LYS A 81 16.58 -4.62 -1.89
CA LYS A 81 15.76 -5.62 -1.19
C LYS A 81 14.42 -5.06 -0.70
N ARG A 82 14.40 -3.82 -0.22
CA ARG A 82 13.16 -3.16 0.23
C ARG A 82 12.24 -2.88 -0.94
N PHE A 83 12.77 -2.37 -2.05
CA PHE A 83 11.99 -2.13 -3.26
C PHE A 83 11.42 -3.41 -3.85
N ALA A 84 12.21 -4.49 -3.91
CA ALA A 84 11.74 -5.80 -4.33
C ALA A 84 10.59 -6.30 -3.43
N SER A 85 10.74 -6.21 -2.10
CA SER A 85 9.68 -6.59 -1.16
C SER A 85 8.41 -5.73 -1.31
N ILE A 86 8.56 -4.44 -1.59
CA ILE A 86 7.42 -3.56 -1.90
C ILE A 86 6.74 -4.00 -3.20
N GLY A 87 7.52 -4.33 -4.25
CA GLY A 87 7.02 -4.84 -5.51
C GLY A 87 6.19 -6.11 -5.34
N GLU A 88 6.67 -7.08 -4.56
CA GLU A 88 5.93 -8.31 -4.24
C GLU A 88 4.61 -8.01 -3.50
N ARG A 89 4.62 -7.05 -2.56
CA ARG A 89 3.40 -6.64 -1.86
C ARG A 89 2.38 -6.02 -2.80
N PHE A 90 2.81 -5.21 -3.76
CA PHE A 90 1.91 -4.66 -4.77
C PHE A 90 1.32 -5.73 -5.67
N ALA A 91 2.14 -6.70 -6.14
CA ALA A 91 1.64 -7.83 -6.91
C ALA A 91 0.57 -8.63 -6.14
N ASN A 92 0.78 -8.87 -4.84
CA ASN A 92 -0.23 -9.53 -4.00
C ASN A 92 -1.51 -8.69 -3.84
N ILE A 93 -1.39 -7.37 -3.75
CA ILE A 93 -2.56 -6.47 -3.71
C ILE A 93 -3.35 -6.56 -5.02
N ASP A 94 -2.67 -6.57 -6.17
CA ASP A 94 -3.31 -6.69 -7.47
C ASP A 94 -4.07 -8.03 -7.61
N GLU A 95 -3.48 -9.14 -7.19
CA GLU A 95 -4.16 -10.44 -7.15
C GLU A 95 -5.44 -10.41 -6.28
N ARG A 96 -5.38 -9.73 -5.13
CA ARG A 96 -6.54 -9.56 -4.26
C ARG A 96 -7.63 -8.71 -4.91
N PHE A 97 -7.26 -7.67 -5.66
CA PHE A 97 -8.23 -6.87 -6.42
C PHE A 97 -8.92 -7.70 -7.50
N VAL A 98 -8.17 -8.50 -8.27
CA VAL A 98 -8.76 -9.43 -9.24
C VAL A 98 -9.75 -10.40 -8.58
N SER A 99 -9.41 -10.94 -7.40
CA SER A 99 -10.32 -11.81 -6.64
C SER A 99 -11.58 -11.07 -6.18
N ILE A 100 -11.45 -9.81 -5.75
CA ILE A 100 -12.59 -8.97 -5.36
C ILE A 100 -13.51 -8.72 -6.57
N ASP A 101 -12.95 -8.37 -7.73
CA ASP A 101 -13.73 -8.14 -8.95
C ASP A 101 -14.52 -9.39 -9.35
N GLN A 102 -13.90 -10.57 -9.32
CA GLN A 102 -14.59 -11.84 -9.57
C GLN A 102 -15.76 -12.09 -8.61
N ARG A 103 -15.58 -11.76 -7.33
CA ARG A 103 -16.66 -11.88 -6.34
C ARG A 103 -17.80 -10.91 -6.62
N PHE A 104 -17.50 -9.68 -7.03
CA PHE A 104 -18.53 -8.71 -7.41
C PHE A 104 -19.30 -9.17 -8.65
N MET A 105 -18.62 -9.68 -9.69
CA MET A 105 -19.28 -10.27 -10.86
C MET A 105 -20.22 -11.43 -10.47
N SER A 106 -19.79 -12.29 -9.54
CA SER A 106 -20.63 -13.38 -9.04
C SER A 106 -21.87 -12.88 -8.28
N ILE A 107 -21.72 -11.80 -7.52
CA ILE A 107 -22.83 -11.16 -6.81
C ILE A 107 -23.82 -10.55 -7.81
N ASP A 108 -23.34 -9.81 -8.81
CA ASP A 108 -24.19 -9.20 -9.85
C ASP A 108 -24.98 -10.26 -10.63
N GLN A 109 -24.34 -11.38 -10.97
CA GLN A 109 -25.02 -12.51 -11.60
C GLN A 109 -26.16 -13.03 -10.72
N ARG A 110 -25.91 -13.24 -9.42
CA ARG A 110 -26.93 -13.74 -8.48
C ARG A 110 -28.09 -12.77 -8.33
N PHE A 111 -27.84 -11.46 -8.30
CA PHE A 111 -28.90 -10.45 -8.29
C PHE A 111 -29.72 -10.50 -9.57
N THR A 112 -29.07 -10.57 -10.72
CA THR A 112 -29.75 -10.69 -12.03
C THR A 112 -30.65 -11.93 -12.08
N GLU A 113 -30.16 -13.08 -11.60
CA GLU A 113 -30.94 -14.31 -11.51
C GLU A 113 -32.11 -14.19 -10.52
N GLN A 114 -31.91 -13.52 -9.39
CA GLN A 114 -32.95 -13.30 -8.40
C GLN A 114 -34.05 -12.36 -8.93
N ASP A 115 -33.68 -11.30 -9.65
CA ASP A 115 -34.62 -10.38 -10.28
C ASP A 115 -35.44 -11.10 -11.34
N ALA A 116 -34.79 -11.85 -12.24
CA ALA A 116 -35.50 -12.65 -13.24
C ALA A 116 -36.47 -13.67 -12.62
N LYS A 117 -36.07 -14.32 -11.52
CA LYS A 117 -36.94 -15.26 -10.79
C LYS A 117 -38.13 -14.54 -10.14
N SER A 118 -37.91 -13.34 -9.61
CA SER A 118 -38.95 -12.54 -8.97
C SER A 118 -39.96 -12.07 -10.02
N GLU A 119 -39.49 -11.54 -11.13
CA GLU A 119 -40.31 -11.12 -12.28
C GLU A 119 -41.20 -12.29 -12.77
N LYS A 120 -40.60 -13.47 -12.97
CA LYS A 120 -41.34 -14.67 -13.37
C LYS A 120 -42.43 -15.04 -12.36
N ARG A 121 -42.12 -14.98 -11.06
CA ARG A 121 -43.11 -15.28 -10.00
C ARG A 121 -44.26 -14.29 -9.98
N PHE A 122 -43.99 -13.00 -10.17
CA PHE A 122 -45.04 -11.99 -10.26
C PHE A 122 -45.91 -12.23 -11.48
N ALA A 123 -45.33 -12.46 -12.66
CA ALA A 123 -46.09 -12.77 -13.86
C ALA A 123 -46.97 -14.03 -13.70
N GLU A 124 -46.45 -15.10 -13.09
CA GLU A 124 -47.23 -16.31 -12.77
C GLU A 124 -48.38 -16.03 -11.79
N GLN A 125 -48.14 -15.17 -10.78
CA GLN A 125 -49.14 -14.78 -9.81
C GLN A 125 -50.25 -13.92 -10.41
N ASP A 126 -49.90 -12.99 -11.30
CA ASP A 126 -50.85 -12.13 -12.00
C ASP A 126 -51.74 -12.95 -12.93
N ALA A 127 -51.15 -13.84 -13.74
CA ALA A 127 -51.90 -14.75 -14.60
C ALA A 127 -52.85 -15.66 -13.80
N LYS A 128 -52.42 -16.15 -12.63
CA LYS A 128 -53.26 -16.95 -11.74
C LYS A 128 -54.41 -16.13 -11.15
N SER A 129 -54.16 -14.88 -10.79
CA SER A 129 -55.17 -13.97 -10.27
C SER A 129 -56.22 -13.66 -11.34
N GLU A 130 -55.78 -13.32 -12.55
CA GLU A 130 -56.66 -13.06 -13.70
C GLU A 130 -57.55 -14.26 -14.01
N LYS A 131 -56.98 -15.47 -14.04
CA LYS A 131 -57.76 -16.70 -14.21
C LYS A 131 -58.81 -16.89 -13.11
N ARG A 132 -58.46 -16.64 -11.85
CA ARG A 132 -59.40 -16.75 -10.72
C ARG A 132 -60.53 -15.75 -10.81
N PHE A 133 -60.25 -14.51 -11.21
CA PHE A 133 -61.28 -13.49 -11.43
C PHE A 133 -62.21 -13.90 -12.57
N ALA A 134 -61.67 -14.36 -13.71
CA ALA A 134 -62.50 -14.83 -14.82
C ALA A 134 -63.39 -16.03 -14.42
N GLU A 135 -62.87 -16.98 -13.63
CA GLU A 135 -63.67 -18.10 -13.09
C GLU A 135 -64.77 -17.61 -12.12
N GLN A 136 -64.47 -16.59 -11.30
CA GLN A 136 -65.42 -16.02 -10.36
C GLN A 136 -66.54 -15.25 -11.08
N ASP A 137 -66.20 -14.44 -12.09
CA ASP A 137 -67.15 -13.71 -12.92
C ASP A 137 -68.10 -14.68 -13.64
N ALA A 138 -67.56 -15.73 -14.25
CA ALA A 138 -68.38 -16.76 -14.89
C ALA A 138 -69.35 -17.45 -13.90
N ARG A 139 -68.92 -17.69 -12.65
CA ARG A 139 -69.80 -18.24 -11.61
C ARG A 139 -70.88 -17.25 -11.18
N PHE A 140 -70.56 -15.97 -11.08
CA PHE A 140 -71.55 -14.93 -10.76
C PHE A 140 -72.58 -14.81 -11.87
N GLU A 141 -72.15 -14.77 -13.13
CA GLU A 141 -73.03 -14.68 -14.29
C GLU A 141 -74.03 -15.86 -14.31
N ALA A 142 -73.53 -17.09 -14.11
CA ALA A 142 -74.39 -18.27 -14.02
C ALA A 142 -75.42 -18.18 -12.87
N ARG A 143 -75.06 -17.59 -11.73
CA ARG A 143 -75.98 -17.36 -10.61
C ARG A 143 -77.02 -16.29 -10.95
N PHE A 144 -76.63 -15.21 -11.60
CA PHE A 144 -77.55 -14.14 -12.02
C PHE A 144 -78.58 -14.66 -13.02
N VAL A 145 -78.16 -15.39 -14.05
CA VAL A 145 -79.09 -16.02 -15.01
C VAL A 145 -80.08 -16.96 -14.31
N LYS A 146 -79.61 -17.72 -13.31
CA LYS A 146 -80.50 -18.57 -12.51
C LYS A 146 -81.50 -17.74 -11.69
N LEU A 147 -81.05 -16.68 -11.05
CA LEU A 147 -81.92 -15.77 -10.28
C LEU A 147 -82.95 -15.09 -11.16
N GLU A 148 -82.55 -14.57 -12.32
CA GLU A 148 -83.44 -13.93 -13.29
C GLU A 148 -84.55 -14.88 -13.74
N LYS A 149 -84.21 -16.14 -14.09
CA LYS A 149 -85.20 -17.17 -14.43
C LYS A 149 -86.17 -17.44 -13.28
N THR A 150 -85.65 -17.55 -12.06
CA THR A 150 -86.53 -17.76 -10.88
C THR A 150 -87.43 -16.57 -10.64
N LEU A 151 -86.93 -15.34 -10.74
CA LEU A 151 -87.71 -14.13 -10.55
C LEU A 151 -88.80 -14.00 -11.61
N PHE A 152 -88.45 -14.22 -12.88
CA PHE A 152 -89.43 -14.24 -13.97
C PHE A 152 -90.57 -15.23 -13.67
N LEU A 153 -90.25 -16.47 -13.29
CA LEU A 153 -91.25 -17.47 -12.92
C LEU A 153 -92.14 -16.99 -11.76
N HIS A 154 -91.56 -16.42 -10.69
CA HIS A 154 -92.31 -15.89 -9.56
C HIS A 154 -93.20 -14.71 -9.98
N THR A 155 -92.72 -13.80 -10.83
CA THR A 155 -93.50 -12.68 -11.36
C THR A 155 -94.71 -13.17 -12.15
N TRP A 156 -94.55 -14.20 -12.99
CA TRP A 156 -95.67 -14.81 -13.72
C TRP A 156 -96.67 -15.52 -12.78
N MET A 157 -96.19 -16.27 -11.79
CA MET A 157 -97.07 -16.91 -10.81
C MET A 157 -97.90 -15.88 -10.02
N LEU A 158 -97.27 -14.79 -9.57
CA LEU A 158 -97.97 -13.71 -8.89
C LEU A 158 -99.03 -13.05 -9.80
N GLY A 159 -98.70 -12.78 -11.07
CA GLY A 159 -99.66 -12.25 -12.05
C GLY A 159 -100.86 -13.17 -12.26
N LEU A 160 -100.62 -14.49 -12.36
CA LEU A 160 -101.69 -15.49 -12.47
C LEU A 160 -102.54 -15.55 -11.19
N ILE A 161 -101.93 -15.53 -10.00
CA ILE A 161 -102.65 -15.49 -8.71
C ILE A 161 -103.54 -14.25 -8.64
N VAL A 162 -103.02 -13.08 -9.00
CA VAL A 162 -103.79 -11.83 -9.03
C VAL A 162 -104.95 -11.94 -10.02
N LEU A 163 -104.71 -12.47 -11.23
CA LEU A 163 -105.76 -12.67 -12.23
C LEU A 163 -106.88 -13.60 -11.71
N VAL A 164 -106.52 -14.73 -11.11
CA VAL A 164 -107.48 -15.69 -10.53
C VAL A 164 -108.28 -15.07 -9.39
N LEU A 165 -107.67 -14.19 -8.57
CA LEU A 165 -108.36 -13.53 -7.47
C LEU A 165 -109.27 -12.37 -7.92
N VAL A 166 -108.85 -11.59 -8.92
CA VAL A 166 -109.53 -10.34 -9.32
C VAL A 166 -110.64 -10.58 -10.33
N VAL A 167 -110.46 -11.48 -11.30
CA VAL A 167 -111.47 -11.78 -12.33
C VAL A 167 -112.85 -12.15 -11.76
N PRO A 168 -112.97 -13.10 -10.79
CA PRO A 168 -114.28 -13.44 -10.23
C PRO A 168 -114.91 -12.27 -9.44
N GLN A 169 -114.11 -11.42 -8.79
CA GLN A 169 -114.63 -10.23 -8.12
C GLN A 169 -115.19 -9.19 -9.10
N LEU A 170 -114.53 -8.99 -10.25
CA LEU A 170 -115.02 -8.12 -11.31
C LEU A 170 -116.30 -8.67 -11.96
N GLN A 171 -116.39 -9.98 -12.18
CA GLN A 171 -117.61 -10.62 -12.68
C GLN A 171 -118.79 -10.44 -11.71
N ALA A 172 -118.55 -10.57 -10.40
CA ALA A 172 -119.57 -10.34 -9.38
C ALA A 172 -120.01 -8.86 -9.27
N TRP A 173 -119.18 -7.91 -9.68
CA TRP A 173 -119.52 -6.48 -9.71
C TRP A 173 -120.27 -6.06 -10.99
N LEU A 174 -120.05 -6.77 -12.10
CA LEU A 174 -120.64 -6.48 -13.41
C LEU A 174 -121.93 -7.29 -13.71
N ALA A 175 -122.25 -8.29 -12.89
CA ALA A 175 -123.49 -9.07 -12.92
C ALA A 175 -124.58 -8.43 -12.04
#